data_AF-A0A5N6C0N5-F1
#
_entry.id   AF-A0A5N6C0N5-F1
#
_cell.length_a   1.000
_cell.length_b   1.000
_cell.length_c   1.000
_cell.angle_alpha   90.00
_cell.angle_beta   90.00
_cell.angle_gamma   90.00
#
_symmetry.space_group_name_H-M   'P 1'
#
loop_
_entity.id
_entity.type
_entity.pdbx_description
1 polymer ?
#
loop_
_entity_poly.entity_id
_entity_poly.type
_entity_poly.pdbx_seq_one_letter_code
_entity_poly.pdbx_strand_id
1 'polypeptide(L)'
;MDVLLAPTQTPPPTPEQPVQIPAENCLIRVTAWRLSREGGPQQARRLLRSHVAEHVDGPALDEADVVVSELATNAFVHTDGPCELRLVQYAGFPIVCEIADVGVQEDIVAKRLAEALTPAVVADDSDIAHLDEGGFGLSIVAALAKGHCGVRPTRLYHSGQVGKGVWFAVPALGRRSCDSATPG
;
A
#
# COMPACT_ATOMS: atom_id res chain seq x y z
N MET A 1 -29.82 -2.52 47.72
CA MET A 1 -29.84 -1.61 46.55
C MET A 1 -28.71 -2.07 45.66
N ASP A 2 -29.00 -3.00 44.76
CA ASP A 2 -28.03 -3.50 43.78
C ASP A 2 -28.04 -2.57 42.56
N VAL A 3 -26.89 -1.95 42.30
CA VAL A 3 -26.67 -1.13 41.11
C VAL A 3 -26.26 -2.07 39.98
N LEU A 4 -27.18 -2.34 39.06
CA LEU A 4 -26.85 -2.94 37.77
C LEU A 4 -25.91 -2.00 37.00
N LEU A 5 -24.63 -2.36 36.89
CA LEU A 5 -23.71 -1.76 35.94
C LEU A 5 -24.14 -2.18 34.53
N ALA A 6 -24.56 -1.20 33.72
CA ALA A 6 -24.82 -1.42 32.30
C ALA A 6 -23.54 -1.88 31.59
N PRO A 7 -23.65 -2.77 30.57
CA PRO A 7 -22.48 -3.17 29.79
C PRO A 7 -21.90 -1.95 29.07
N THR A 8 -20.62 -1.69 29.31
CA THR A 8 -19.81 -0.71 28.61
C THR A 8 -19.84 -1.03 27.11
N GLN A 9 -20.63 -0.27 26.34
CA GLN A 9 -20.55 -0.31 24.89
C GLN A 9 -19.15 0.15 24.50
N THR A 10 -18.39 -0.75 23.88
CA THR A 10 -17.12 -0.41 23.25
C THR A 10 -17.42 0.60 22.14
N PRO A 11 -16.80 1.79 22.14
CA PRO A 11 -17.01 2.75 21.07
C PRO A 11 -16.61 2.11 19.73
N PRO A 12 -17.31 2.44 18.62
CA PRO A 12 -16.91 1.96 17.30
C PRO A 12 -15.46 2.38 17.03
N PRO A 13 -14.63 1.51 16.43
CA PRO A 13 -13.23 1.83 16.17
C PRO A 13 -13.15 3.08 15.29
N THR A 14 -12.40 4.06 15.76
CA THR A 14 -12.04 5.25 14.99
C THR A 14 -11.30 4.80 13.72
N PRO A 15 -11.45 5.45 12.55
CA PRO A 15 -10.82 5.02 11.30
C PRO A 15 -9.29 4.83 11.36
N GLU A 16 -8.63 5.40 12.36
CA GLU A 16 -7.19 5.31 12.58
C GLU A 16 -6.76 4.14 13.50
N GLN A 17 -7.70 3.41 14.09
CA GLN A 17 -7.37 2.32 15.01
C GLN A 17 -7.05 1.04 14.21
N PRO A 18 -5.81 0.51 14.30
CA PRO A 18 -5.39 -0.63 13.50
C PRO A 18 -6.13 -1.90 13.90
N VAL A 19 -6.56 -2.68 12.92
CA VAL A 19 -6.89 -4.09 13.15
C VAL A 19 -5.59 -4.89 13.05
N GLN A 20 -5.22 -5.54 14.17
CA GLN A 20 -4.12 -6.50 14.22
C GLN A 20 -4.69 -7.92 14.33
N ILE A 21 -4.16 -8.85 13.54
CA ILE A 21 -4.51 -10.27 13.65
C ILE A 21 -3.48 -10.93 14.57
N PRO A 22 -3.85 -11.37 15.78
CA PRO A 22 -2.93 -12.11 16.65
C PRO A 22 -2.81 -13.54 16.12
N ALA A 23 -1.58 -13.97 15.85
CA ALA A 23 -1.22 -15.37 15.81
C ALA A 23 0.08 -15.49 16.58
N GLU A 24 0.01 -16.12 17.76
CA GLU A 24 1.19 -16.40 18.58
C GLU A 24 2.16 -17.24 17.72
N ASN A 25 3.42 -16.79 17.61
CA ASN A 25 4.46 -17.32 16.71
C ASN A 25 4.34 -17.02 15.20
N CYS A 26 3.41 -16.16 14.76
CA CYS A 26 3.38 -15.76 13.36
C CYS A 26 4.40 -14.64 13.09
N LEU A 27 5.43 -14.96 12.29
CA LEU A 27 6.42 -13.99 11.83
C LEU A 27 5.78 -12.94 10.90
N ILE A 28 4.68 -13.27 10.24
CA ILE A 28 3.97 -12.35 9.35
C ILE A 28 2.87 -11.65 10.13
N ARG A 29 2.91 -10.33 10.18
CA ARG A 29 1.84 -9.48 10.72
C ARG A 29 1.29 -8.60 9.61
N VAL A 30 -0.03 -8.53 9.51
CA VAL A 30 -0.71 -7.55 8.66
C VAL A 30 -1.40 -6.56 9.59
N THR A 31 -1.11 -5.28 9.38
CA THR A 31 -1.81 -4.18 10.03
C THR A 31 -2.61 -3.44 8.97
N ALA A 32 -3.90 -3.21 9.22
CA ALA A 32 -4.79 -2.56 8.27
C ALA A 32 -5.47 -1.33 8.90
N TRP A 33 -5.60 -0.27 8.11
CA TRP A 33 -6.28 0.97 8.47
C TRP A 33 -7.29 1.34 7.40
N ARG A 34 -8.44 1.88 7.81
CA ARG A 34 -9.40 2.44 6.87
C ARG A 34 -8.96 3.84 6.45
N LEU A 35 -8.98 4.10 5.15
CA LEU A 35 -8.68 5.42 4.60
C LEU A 35 -9.96 6.25 4.45
N SER A 36 -9.88 7.53 4.80
CA SER A 36 -10.96 8.50 4.58
C SER A 36 -10.91 9.03 3.15
N ARG A 37 -12.07 9.34 2.57
CA ARG A 37 -12.14 9.94 1.22
C ARG A 37 -11.66 11.39 1.20
N GLU A 38 -11.90 12.15 2.27
CA GLU A 38 -11.56 13.59 2.35
C GLU A 38 -10.06 13.88 2.47
N GLY A 39 -9.20 12.86 2.61
CA GLY A 39 -7.76 13.05 2.72
C GLY A 39 -6.95 11.77 2.52
N GLY A 40 -7.51 10.78 1.82
CA GLY A 40 -6.97 9.43 1.74
C GLY A 40 -5.48 9.33 1.41
N PRO A 41 -4.99 9.97 0.33
CA PRO A 41 -3.56 9.96 0.01
C PRO A 41 -2.68 10.57 1.10
N GLN A 42 -3.11 11.67 1.73
CA GLN A 42 -2.36 12.30 2.82
C GLN A 42 -2.35 11.42 4.09
N GLN A 43 -3.49 10.79 4.40
CA GLN A 43 -3.59 9.83 5.50
C GLN A 43 -2.70 8.61 5.25
N ALA A 44 -2.68 8.09 4.02
CA ALA A 44 -1.87 6.96 3.61
C ALA A 44 -0.37 7.24 3.80
N ARG A 45 0.13 8.39 3.34
CA ARG A 45 1.52 8.84 3.60
C ARG A 45 1.83 8.91 5.09
N ARG A 46 0.96 9.58 5.86
CA ARG A 46 1.16 9.73 7.32
C ARG A 46 1.27 8.37 7.99
N LEU A 47 0.35 7.45 7.69
CA LEU A 47 0.35 6.09 8.23
C LEU A 47 1.61 5.32 7.83
N LEU A 48 1.98 5.34 6.55
CA LEU A 48 3.20 4.68 6.07
C LEU A 48 4.43 5.21 6.81
N ARG A 49 4.64 6.54 6.80
CA ARG A 49 5.79 7.21 7.40
C ARG A 49 5.94 6.87 8.88
N SER A 50 4.84 6.89 9.64
CA SER A 50 4.85 6.54 11.06
C SER A 50 5.26 5.09 11.36
N HIS A 51 5.15 4.17 10.40
CA HIS A 51 5.43 2.74 10.63
C HIS A 51 6.72 2.24 9.96
N VAL A 52 7.24 2.96 8.96
CA VAL A 52 8.42 2.52 8.21
C VAL A 52 9.64 3.42 8.34
N ALA A 53 9.52 4.63 8.91
CA ALA A 53 10.63 5.59 8.97
C ALA A 53 11.88 5.08 9.72
N GLU A 54 11.74 4.17 10.68
CA GLU A 54 12.88 3.56 11.39
C GLU A 54 13.57 2.45 10.58
N HIS A 55 12.95 2.00 9.48
CA HIS A 55 13.35 0.83 8.70
C HIS A 55 13.80 1.16 7.27
N VAL A 56 13.66 2.42 6.85
CA VAL A 56 13.89 2.90 5.49
C VAL A 56 14.73 4.18 5.56
N ASP A 57 15.65 4.40 4.61
CA ASP A 57 16.38 5.67 4.55
C ASP A 57 15.49 6.82 4.02
N GLY A 58 15.94 8.07 4.21
CA GLY A 58 15.17 9.26 3.81
C GLY A 58 14.74 9.26 2.34
N PRO A 59 15.65 9.07 1.37
CA PRO A 59 15.29 9.03 -0.05
C PRO A 59 14.29 7.92 -0.39
N ALA A 60 14.49 6.69 0.10
CA ALA A 60 13.56 5.59 -0.16
C ALA A 60 12.20 5.80 0.54
N LEU A 61 12.18 6.50 1.67
CA LEU A 61 10.94 6.90 2.34
C LEU A 61 10.16 7.93 1.51
N ASP A 62 10.85 8.89 0.91
CA ASP A 62 10.21 9.89 0.05
C ASP A 62 9.69 9.26 -1.25
N GLU A 63 10.42 8.30 -1.84
CA GLU A 63 9.91 7.48 -2.97
C GLU A 63 8.66 6.68 -2.56
N ALA A 64 8.69 6.02 -1.40
CA ALA A 64 7.56 5.24 -0.89
C ALA A 64 6.33 6.12 -0.59
N ASP A 65 6.53 7.35 -0.12
CA ASP A 65 5.47 8.33 0.10
C ASP A 65 4.77 8.73 -1.22
N VAL A 66 5.53 8.88 -2.32
CA VAL A 66 4.94 9.11 -3.64
C VAL A 66 4.15 7.89 -4.08
N VAL A 67 4.73 6.69 -4.01
CA VAL A 67 4.07 5.45 -4.45
C VAL A 67 2.76 5.22 -3.70
N VAL A 68 2.75 5.32 -2.36
CA VAL A 68 1.52 5.11 -1.58
C VAL A 68 0.46 6.18 -1.86
N SER A 69 0.88 7.39 -2.20
CA SER A 69 -0.05 8.47 -2.59
C SER A 69 -0.72 8.16 -3.91
N GLU A 70 0.05 7.75 -4.92
CA GLU A 70 -0.49 7.39 -6.24
C GLU A 70 -1.46 6.21 -6.13
N LEU A 71 -1.11 5.18 -5.36
CA LEU A 71 -2.00 4.04 -5.12
C LEU A 71 -3.30 4.45 -4.42
N ALA A 72 -3.22 5.31 -3.39
CA ALA A 72 -4.41 5.81 -2.70
C ALA A 72 -5.26 6.67 -3.64
N THR A 73 -4.65 7.58 -4.41
CA THR A 73 -5.36 8.41 -5.40
C THR A 73 -6.09 7.53 -6.41
N ASN A 74 -5.41 6.54 -6.99
CA ASN A 74 -6.00 5.60 -7.94
C ASN A 74 -7.21 4.87 -7.34
N ALA A 75 -7.09 4.39 -6.10
CA ALA A 75 -8.21 3.75 -5.42
C ALA A 75 -9.43 4.70 -5.31
N PHE A 76 -9.23 5.93 -4.83
CA PHE A 76 -10.33 6.89 -4.66
C PHE A 76 -10.92 7.44 -5.96
N VAL A 77 -10.13 7.49 -7.04
CA VAL A 77 -10.57 7.90 -8.38
C VAL A 77 -11.40 6.80 -9.04
N HIS A 78 -11.01 5.54 -8.89
CA HIS A 78 -11.62 4.41 -9.60
C HIS A 78 -12.69 3.65 -8.81
N THR A 79 -12.87 3.95 -7.52
CA THR A 79 -13.96 3.38 -6.71
C THR A 79 -14.58 4.43 -5.80
N ASP A 80 -15.89 4.32 -5.59
CA ASP A 80 -16.62 5.07 -4.56
C ASP A 80 -16.63 4.34 -3.20
N GLY A 81 -16.18 3.08 -3.18
CA GLY A 81 -16.25 2.23 -2.02
C GLY A 81 -15.13 2.42 -0.98
N PRO A 82 -15.14 1.59 0.08
CA PRO A 82 -14.13 1.66 1.12
C PRO A 82 -12.74 1.32 0.59
N CYS A 83 -11.73 1.99 1.15
CA CYS A 83 -10.32 1.78 0.86
C CYS A 83 -9.54 1.53 2.16
N GLU A 84 -8.52 0.70 2.11
CA GLU A 84 -7.66 0.35 3.23
C GLU A 84 -6.19 0.51 2.87
N LEU A 85 -5.38 1.05 3.78
CA LEU A 85 -3.94 0.85 3.75
C LEU A 85 -3.61 -0.38 4.58
N ARG A 86 -2.72 -1.20 4.05
CA ARG A 86 -2.22 -2.40 4.73
C ARG A 86 -0.71 -2.41 4.72
N LEU A 87 -0.13 -2.72 5.86
CA LEU A 87 1.30 -2.94 6.00
C LEU A 87 1.54 -4.38 6.41
N VAL A 88 2.26 -5.10 5.58
CA VAL A 88 2.73 -6.46 5.87
C VAL A 88 4.13 -6.35 6.46
N GLN A 89 4.33 -6.98 7.61
CA GLN A 89 5.58 -7.05 8.32
C GLN A 89 6.03 -8.50 8.46
N TYR A 90 7.33 -8.76 8.33
CA TYR A 90 7.96 -10.03 8.63
C TYR A 90 8.95 -9.86 9.78
N ALA A 91 8.76 -10.61 10.86
CA ALA A 91 9.56 -10.52 12.09
C ALA A 91 9.70 -9.07 12.62
N GLY A 92 8.65 -8.25 12.45
CA GLY A 92 8.61 -6.84 12.83
C GLY A 92 9.04 -5.85 11.74
N PHE A 93 9.71 -6.31 10.68
CA PHE A 93 10.19 -5.45 9.60
C PHE A 93 9.11 -5.25 8.52
N PRO A 94 8.80 -4.01 8.09
CA PRO A 94 7.87 -3.78 6.99
C PRO A 94 8.46 -4.32 5.69
N ILE A 95 7.68 -5.12 4.97
CA ILE A 95 8.10 -5.75 3.70
C ILE A 95 7.20 -5.35 2.53
N VAL A 96 5.92 -5.06 2.77
CA VAL A 96 4.96 -4.70 1.71
C VAL A 96 3.99 -3.65 2.24
N CYS A 97 3.74 -2.61 1.44
CA CYS A 97 2.62 -1.71 1.62
C CYS A 97 1.60 -1.96 0.51
N GLU A 98 0.33 -2.04 0.88
CA GLU A 98 -0.79 -2.34 -0.02
C GLU A 98 -1.93 -1.33 0.19
N ILE A 99 -2.52 -0.84 -0.90
CA ILE A 99 -3.82 -0.17 -0.91
C ILE A 99 -4.84 -1.16 -1.43
N ALA A 100 -5.86 -1.46 -0.61
CA ALA A 100 -6.96 -2.35 -0.97
C ALA A 100 -8.26 -1.56 -1.13
N ASP A 101 -8.97 -1.81 -2.22
CA ASP A 101 -10.24 -1.18 -2.54
C ASP A 101 -11.26 -2.20 -3.05
N VAL A 102 -12.54 -1.84 -3.06
CA VAL A 102 -13.58 -2.70 -3.66
C VAL A 102 -13.54 -2.65 -5.18
N GLY A 103 -13.61 -3.81 -5.81
CA GLY A 103 -13.60 -3.95 -7.26
C GLY A 103 -12.91 -5.24 -7.71
N VAL A 104 -13.10 -5.59 -8.98
CA VAL A 104 -12.59 -6.84 -9.60
C VAL A 104 -11.67 -6.57 -10.79
N GLN A 105 -11.11 -5.36 -10.87
CA GLN A 105 -10.30 -4.90 -12.00
C GLN A 105 -8.81 -5.28 -11.87
N GLU A 106 -8.50 -6.41 -11.24
CA GLU A 106 -7.12 -6.85 -11.01
C GLU A 106 -6.35 -7.10 -12.31
N ASP A 107 -6.99 -7.72 -13.31
CA ASP A 107 -6.36 -7.99 -14.62
C ASP A 107 -5.94 -6.71 -15.34
N ILE A 108 -6.78 -5.67 -15.26
CA ILE A 108 -6.51 -4.37 -15.88
C ILE A 108 -5.32 -3.70 -15.19
N VAL A 109 -5.31 -3.68 -13.85
CA VAL A 109 -4.20 -3.09 -13.07
C VAL A 109 -2.90 -3.87 -13.30
N ALA A 110 -2.95 -5.20 -13.34
CA ALA A 110 -1.80 -6.04 -13.61
C ALA A 110 -1.20 -5.76 -14.99
N LYS A 111 -2.06 -5.67 -16.01
CA LYS A 111 -1.65 -5.31 -17.38
C LYS A 111 -0.99 -3.93 -17.42
N ARG A 112 -1.57 -2.91 -16.78
CA ARG A 112 -1.01 -1.55 -16.75
C ARG A 112 0.35 -1.48 -16.04
N LEU A 113 0.51 -2.19 -14.92
CA LEU A 113 1.80 -2.28 -14.23
C LEU A 113 2.85 -2.98 -15.09
N ALA A 114 2.47 -4.02 -15.84
CA ALA A 114 3.38 -4.70 -16.77
C ALA A 114 3.78 -3.80 -17.96
N GLU A 115 2.82 -3.09 -18.55
CA GLU A 115 3.06 -2.12 -19.63
C GLU A 115 4.01 -0.99 -19.17
N ALA A 116 3.87 -0.52 -17.93
CA ALA A 116 4.75 0.51 -17.37
C ALA A 116 6.21 0.06 -17.19
N LEU A 117 6.46 -1.25 -17.07
CA LEU A 117 7.80 -1.82 -16.92
C LEU A 117 8.46 -2.14 -18.27
N THR A 118 7.68 -2.18 -19.36
CA THR A 118 8.25 -2.34 -20.70
C THR A 118 8.85 -1.02 -21.19
N PRO A 119 10.11 -1.00 -21.66
CA PRO A 119 10.69 0.18 -22.30
C PRO A 119 9.81 0.56 -23.49
N ALA A 120 9.28 1.78 -23.48
CA ALA A 120 8.49 2.28 -24.59
C ALA A 120 9.35 2.24 -25.87
N VAL A 121 9.06 1.30 -26.76
CA VAL A 121 9.42 1.45 -28.16
C VAL A 121 8.66 2.68 -28.61
N VAL A 122 9.38 3.78 -28.86
CA VAL A 122 8.85 5.09 -29.30
C VAL A 122 7.48 4.96 -29.97
N ALA A 123 6.44 5.21 -29.18
CA ALA A 123 5.08 5.25 -29.67
C ALA A 123 4.91 6.55 -30.48
N ASP A 124 4.25 6.43 -31.63
CA ASP A 124 3.95 7.56 -32.51
C ASP A 124 3.08 8.60 -31.77
N ASP A 125 3.18 9.87 -32.16
CA ASP A 125 2.59 11.03 -31.45
C ASP A 125 1.06 10.90 -31.19
N SER A 126 0.37 9.99 -31.89
CA SER A 126 -1.06 9.69 -31.71
C SER A 126 -1.41 8.86 -30.47
N ASP A 127 -0.45 8.11 -29.89
CA ASP A 127 -0.72 7.25 -28.72
C ASP A 127 -0.71 8.03 -27.40
N ILE A 128 -0.14 9.23 -27.39
CA ILE A 128 -0.09 10.14 -26.23
C ILE A 128 -1.50 10.67 -25.90
N ALA A 129 -2.37 10.81 -26.91
CA ALA A 129 -3.76 11.28 -26.75
C ALA A 129 -4.71 10.21 -26.18
N HIS A 130 -4.26 8.95 -26.04
CA HIS A 130 -5.03 7.83 -25.46
C HIS A 130 -4.47 7.35 -24.12
N LEU A 131 -3.48 8.05 -23.57
CA LEU A 131 -3.10 7.94 -22.17
C LEU A 131 -4.19 8.62 -21.34
N ASP A 132 -5.28 7.88 -21.13
CA ASP A 132 -6.24 8.13 -20.06
C ASP A 132 -5.43 8.47 -18.79
N GLU A 133 -5.72 9.61 -18.15
CA GLU A 133 -4.91 10.15 -17.04
C GLU A 133 -4.71 9.15 -15.89
N GLY A 134 -5.58 8.13 -15.80
CA GLY A 134 -5.44 6.99 -14.87
C GLY A 134 -4.23 6.07 -15.10
N GLY A 135 -3.54 6.14 -16.25
CA GLY A 135 -2.36 5.32 -16.53
C GLY A 135 -1.06 5.85 -15.92
N PHE A 136 -0.97 7.16 -15.68
CA PHE A 136 0.27 7.81 -15.25
C PHE A 136 0.67 7.41 -13.82
N GLY A 137 -0.29 7.34 -12.89
CA GLY A 137 -0.03 6.97 -11.51
C GLY A 137 0.60 5.57 -11.37
N LEU A 138 0.11 4.58 -12.13
CA LEU A 138 0.70 3.23 -12.11
C LEU A 138 2.10 3.19 -12.76
N SER A 139 2.40 4.10 -13.70
CA SER A 139 3.75 4.22 -14.26
C SER A 139 4.76 4.76 -13.24
N ILE A 140 4.36 5.75 -12.43
CA ILE A 140 5.16 6.24 -11.29
C ILE A 140 5.40 5.12 -10.29
N VAL A 141 4.33 4.37 -9.94
CA VAL A 141 4.42 3.23 -9.02
C VAL A 141 5.43 2.21 -9.52
N ALA A 142 5.32 1.78 -10.78
CA ALA A 142 6.22 0.79 -11.37
C ALA A 142 7.68 1.26 -11.37
N ALA A 143 7.92 2.53 -11.73
CA ALA A 143 9.25 3.12 -11.78
C ALA A 143 9.89 3.23 -10.39
N LEU A 144 9.20 3.84 -9.42
CA LEU A 144 9.73 4.07 -8.07
C LEU A 144 9.84 2.78 -7.26
N ALA A 145 8.91 1.84 -7.44
CA ALA A 145 9.01 0.51 -6.85
C ALA A 145 10.03 -0.39 -7.56
N LYS A 146 10.66 0.07 -8.65
CA LYS A 146 11.66 -0.70 -9.44
C LYS A 146 11.11 -2.05 -9.90
N GLY A 147 9.82 -2.08 -10.24
CA GLY A 147 9.08 -3.31 -10.59
C GLY A 147 8.75 -4.25 -9.42
N HIS A 148 9.11 -3.92 -8.17
CA HIS A 148 8.72 -4.66 -6.97
C HIS A 148 7.31 -4.25 -6.50
N CYS A 149 6.33 -4.36 -7.41
CA CYS A 149 4.95 -4.02 -7.18
C CYS A 149 4.02 -5.01 -7.90
N GLY A 150 2.75 -5.01 -7.54
CA GLY A 150 1.76 -5.86 -8.18
C GLY A 150 0.35 -5.60 -7.70
N VAL A 151 -0.55 -6.47 -8.12
CA VAL A 151 -1.95 -6.49 -7.69
C VAL A 151 -2.36 -7.92 -7.35
N ARG A 152 -3.31 -8.08 -6.43
CA ARG A 152 -3.90 -9.38 -6.09
C ARG A 152 -5.37 -9.25 -5.70
N PRO A 153 -6.19 -10.29 -5.91
CA PRO A 153 -7.51 -10.38 -5.31
C PRO A 153 -7.39 -10.33 -3.78
N THR A 154 -8.32 -9.66 -3.14
CA THR A 154 -8.34 -9.57 -1.68
C THR A 154 -9.75 -9.44 -1.12
N ARG A 155 -9.83 -9.43 0.21
CA ARG A 155 -11.04 -9.10 0.96
C ARG A 155 -10.71 -7.99 1.93
N LEU A 156 -11.50 -6.93 1.94
CA LEU A 156 -11.32 -5.80 2.85
C LEU A 156 -11.51 -6.26 4.30
N TYR A 157 -10.59 -5.90 5.19
CA TYR A 157 -10.63 -6.34 6.58
C TYR A 157 -11.79 -5.73 7.36
N HIS A 158 -12.12 -4.47 7.09
CA HIS A 158 -13.12 -3.72 7.84
C HIS A 158 -14.54 -3.85 7.28
N SER A 159 -14.71 -4.21 6.00
CA SER A 159 -16.04 -4.38 5.39
C SER A 159 -16.33 -5.83 4.98
N GLY A 160 -15.33 -6.70 4.90
CA GLY A 160 -15.47 -8.07 4.41
C GLY A 160 -15.78 -8.17 2.91
N GLN A 161 -15.83 -7.05 2.17
CA GLN A 161 -16.13 -7.03 0.74
C GLN A 161 -14.96 -7.57 -0.08
N VAL A 162 -15.27 -8.25 -1.18
CA VAL A 162 -14.26 -8.66 -2.17
C VAL A 162 -13.74 -7.42 -2.88
N GLY A 163 -12.43 -7.40 -3.11
CA GLY A 163 -11.74 -6.27 -3.70
C GLY A 163 -10.43 -6.69 -4.33
N LYS A 164 -9.62 -5.68 -4.65
CA LYS A 164 -8.25 -5.86 -5.13
C LYS A 164 -7.30 -5.09 -4.22
N GLY A 165 -6.09 -5.63 -4.03
CA GLY A 165 -4.99 -4.99 -3.33
C GLY A 165 -3.86 -4.69 -4.29
N VAL A 166 -3.51 -3.42 -4.46
CA VAL A 166 -2.34 -2.99 -5.24
C VAL A 166 -1.21 -2.70 -4.25
N TRP A 167 -0.04 -3.28 -4.48
CA TRP A 167 1.02 -3.33 -3.50
C TRP A 167 2.39 -2.99 -4.09
N PHE A 168 3.29 -2.54 -3.22
CA PHE A 168 4.71 -2.39 -3.50
C PHE A 168 5.55 -2.89 -2.33
N ALA A 169 6.75 -3.38 -2.62
CA ALA A 169 7.71 -3.78 -1.60
C ALA A 169 8.27 -2.55 -0.89
N VAL A 170 8.28 -2.57 0.44
CA VAL A 170 8.90 -1.51 1.22
C VAL A 170 10.42 -1.73 1.17
N PRO A 171 11.22 -0.75 0.70
CA PRO A 171 12.66 -0.90 0.63
C PRO A 171 13.24 -1.05 2.04
N ALA A 172 13.83 -2.18 2.37
CA ALA A 172 14.55 -2.29 3.63
C ALA A 172 15.81 -1.41 3.58
N LEU A 173 16.17 -0.76 4.69
CA LEU A 173 17.54 -0.31 4.91
C LEU A 173 18.45 -1.49 4.57
N GLY A 174 19.13 -1.40 3.43
CA GLY A 174 20.11 -2.41 3.06
C GLY A 174 21.03 -2.53 4.27
N ARG A 175 21.10 -3.71 4.89
CA ARG A 175 22.36 -4.06 5.54
C ARG A 175 23.37 -3.87 4.43
N ARG A 176 24.18 -2.81 4.53
CA ARG A 176 25.29 -2.57 3.62
C ARG A 176 25.93 -3.94 3.44
N SER A 177 25.93 -4.43 2.20
CA SER A 177 26.64 -5.63 1.83
C SER A 177 27.97 -5.58 2.56
N CYS A 178 28.29 -6.65 3.30
CA CYS A 178 29.56 -6.78 3.98
C CYS A 178 30.64 -6.42 2.97
N ASP A 179 31.27 -5.25 3.14
CA ASP A 179 32.43 -4.87 2.35
C ASP A 179 33.40 -6.03 2.53
N SER A 180 33.64 -6.78 1.46
CA SER A 180 34.72 -7.74 1.45
C SER A 180 36.01 -6.94 1.56
N ALA A 181 36.42 -6.68 2.80
CA ALA A 181 37.75 -6.25 3.11
C ALA A 181 38.69 -7.36 2.63
N THR A 182 39.24 -7.19 1.43
CA THR A 182 40.40 -7.95 1.00
C THR A 182 41.57 -7.53 1.88
N PRO A 183 42.20 -8.43 2.65
CA PRO A 183 43.45 -8.10 3.31
C PRO A 183 44.56 -8.10 2.26
N GLY A 184 45.25 -6.97 2.15
CA GLY A 184 46.57 -6.87 1.53
C GLY A 184 47.67 -7.15 2.54
#